data_AF-A0A2S4PX35-F1
#
_entry.id   AF-A0A2S4PX35-F1
#
_cell.length_a   1.000
_cell.length_b   1.000
_cell.length_c   1.000
_cell.angle_alpha   90.00
_cell.angle_beta   90.00
_cell.angle_gamma   90.00
#
_symmetry.space_group_name_H-M   'P 1'
#
loop_
_entity.id
_entity.type
_entity.pdbx_description
1 polymer ?
#
loop_
_entity_poly.entity_id
_entity_poly.type
_entity_poly.pdbx_seq_one_letter_code
_entity_poly.pdbx_strand_id
1 'polypeptide(L)'
;MKRNPRKLKWTKAFRKNAGKEMIVDTSLTFAARRNIPVRYNRILIAKTLEAMKRINEIRQKRERVFYKKRMAGNRLRERELNRKLVETQSHLLPQMSGSMKKRLAEEALNDPQLDVIDQTKKRLALKVVT
;
A
#
# COMPACT_ATOMS: atom_id res chain seq x y z
N MET A 1 -32.65 -8.40 11.07
CA MET A 1 -31.41 -8.96 11.67
C MET A 1 -30.48 -7.82 12.11
N LYS A 2 -30.22 -7.66 13.42
CA LYS A 2 -29.36 -6.59 13.98
C LYS A 2 -27.88 -7.01 13.97
N ARG A 3 -27.17 -6.82 12.84
CA ARG A 3 -25.73 -7.13 12.73
C ARG A 3 -24.86 -5.96 13.18
N ASN A 4 -23.75 -6.25 13.87
CA ASN A 4 -22.79 -5.23 14.29
C ASN A 4 -21.86 -4.83 13.13
N PRO A 5 -21.89 -3.57 12.64
CA PRO A 5 -21.07 -3.14 11.52
C PRO A 5 -19.56 -3.25 11.79
N ARG A 6 -19.11 -3.14 13.04
CA ARG A 6 -17.68 -3.31 13.40
C ARG A 6 -17.17 -4.73 13.27
N LYS A 7 -18.03 -5.71 13.01
CA LYS A 7 -17.66 -7.12 12.77
C LYS A 7 -17.83 -7.51 11.29
N LEU A 8 -18.50 -6.68 10.48
CA LEU A 8 -18.71 -6.94 9.05
C LEU A 8 -17.51 -6.42 8.24
N LYS A 9 -16.73 -7.36 7.69
CA LYS A 9 -15.41 -7.09 7.06
C LYS A 9 -15.44 -6.07 5.91
N TRP A 10 -16.56 -5.93 5.21
CA TRP A 10 -16.71 -5.04 4.05
C TRP A 10 -17.00 -3.58 4.44
N THR A 11 -17.47 -3.33 5.65
CA THR A 11 -17.88 -1.98 6.07
C THR A 11 -16.67 -1.07 6.36
N LYS A 12 -16.87 0.24 6.20
CA LYS A 12 -15.87 1.25 6.59
C LYS A 12 -15.60 1.24 8.10
N ALA A 13 -16.62 0.97 8.93
CA ALA A 13 -16.47 0.90 10.38
C ALA A 13 -15.49 -0.21 10.80
N PHE A 14 -15.63 -1.42 10.24
CA PHE A 14 -14.66 -2.50 10.45
C PHE A 14 -13.29 -2.11 9.93
N ARG A 15 -13.20 -1.57 8.70
CA ARG A 15 -11.92 -1.24 8.06
C ARG A 15 -11.12 -0.20 8.86
N LYS A 16 -11.78 0.83 9.40
CA LYS A 16 -11.14 1.78 10.32
C LYS A 16 -10.68 1.07 11.59
N ASN A 17 -11.57 0.38 12.30
CA ASN A 17 -11.22 -0.28 13.56
C ASN A 17 -10.08 -1.32 13.42
N ALA A 18 -10.02 -2.03 12.30
CA ALA A 18 -9.00 -3.03 12.00
C ALA A 18 -7.71 -2.46 11.38
N GLY A 19 -7.55 -1.13 11.33
CA GLY A 19 -6.34 -0.49 10.77
C GLY A 19 -6.17 -0.68 9.26
N LYS A 20 -7.24 -0.93 8.51
CA LYS A 20 -7.22 -1.07 7.04
C LYS A 20 -7.33 0.27 6.30
N GLU A 21 -7.61 1.34 7.01
CA GLU A 21 -7.70 2.70 6.47
C GLU A 21 -6.97 3.66 7.39
N MET A 22 -6.56 4.79 6.84
CA MET A 22 -5.97 5.88 7.61
C MET A 22 -7.06 6.56 8.45
N ILE A 23 -6.87 6.62 9.78
CA ILE A 23 -7.87 7.16 10.72
C ILE A 23 -7.44 8.52 11.28
N VAL A 24 -6.17 8.65 11.67
CA VAL A 24 -5.62 9.85 12.31
C VAL A 24 -4.82 10.60 11.26
N ASP A 25 -5.47 11.56 10.59
CA ASP A 25 -4.82 12.44 9.61
C ASP A 25 -5.42 13.84 9.65
N THR A 26 -4.57 14.84 9.43
CA THR A 26 -4.97 16.25 9.42
C THR A 26 -5.92 16.59 8.29
N SER A 27 -5.94 15.83 7.18
CA SER A 27 -6.91 16.06 6.10
C SER A 27 -8.36 15.76 6.50
N LEU A 28 -8.57 14.94 7.54
CA LEU A 28 -9.91 14.52 7.97
C LEU A 28 -10.59 15.55 8.89
N THR A 29 -9.84 16.46 9.51
CA THR A 29 -10.38 17.48 10.43
C THR A 29 -11.23 18.52 9.70
N PHE A 30 -10.98 18.76 8.42
CA PHE A 30 -11.73 19.70 7.58
C PHE A 30 -13.19 19.27 7.35
N ALA A 31 -13.53 18.00 7.56
CA ALA A 31 -14.90 17.47 7.42
C ALA A 31 -15.76 17.62 8.68
N ALA A 32 -15.31 18.36 9.69
CA ALA A 32 -16.06 18.59 10.92
C ALA A 32 -17.37 19.35 10.66
N ARG A 33 -18.46 18.87 11.29
CA ARG A 33 -19.76 19.56 11.27
C ARG A 33 -19.63 20.92 11.98
N ARG A 34 -20.11 21.99 11.33
CA ARG A 34 -20.16 23.33 11.93
C ARG A 34 -21.58 23.61 12.39
N ASN A 35 -21.72 24.00 13.67
CA ASN A 35 -23.02 24.29 14.28
C ASN A 35 -23.38 25.79 14.22
N ILE A 36 -22.44 26.64 13.80
CA ILE A 36 -22.64 28.09 13.66
C ILE A 36 -22.57 28.43 12.16
N PRO A 37 -23.63 29.01 11.57
CA PRO A 37 -23.59 29.46 10.19
C PRO A 37 -22.76 30.73 10.05
N VAL A 38 -22.18 30.92 8.87
CA VAL A 38 -21.45 32.14 8.49
C VAL A 38 -22.21 32.82 7.36
N ARG A 39 -22.24 34.16 7.34
CA ARG A 39 -22.83 34.91 6.22
C ARG A 39 -22.11 34.59 4.91
N TYR A 40 -22.86 34.58 3.82
CA TYR A 40 -22.31 34.35 2.49
C TYR A 40 -21.22 35.37 2.17
N ASN A 41 -20.07 34.87 1.70
CA ASN A 41 -19.00 35.68 1.14
C ASN A 41 -18.42 34.93 -0.08
N ARG A 42 -18.51 35.56 -1.26
CA ARG A 42 -18.07 34.96 -2.53
C ARG A 42 -16.59 34.56 -2.53
N ILE A 43 -15.74 35.38 -1.90
CA ILE A 43 -14.29 35.17 -1.85
C ILE A 43 -14.00 33.96 -0.95
N LEU A 44 -14.70 33.85 0.18
CA LEU A 44 -14.58 32.72 1.08
C LEU A 44 -14.96 31.41 0.37
N ILE A 45 -16.10 31.39 -0.31
CA ILE A 45 -16.59 30.18 -1.00
C ILE A 45 -15.63 29.76 -2.12
N ALA A 46 -15.18 30.70 -2.95
CA ALA A 46 -14.23 30.40 -4.02
C ALA A 46 -12.94 29.76 -3.47
N LYS A 47 -12.34 30.35 -2.43
CA LYS A 47 -11.15 29.80 -1.75
C LYS A 47 -11.43 28.42 -1.13
N THR A 48 -12.63 28.22 -0.58
CA THR A 48 -13.00 26.95 0.04
C THR A 48 -13.11 25.83 -0.99
N LEU A 49 -13.70 26.10 -2.16
CA LEU A 49 -13.79 25.13 -3.25
C LEU A 49 -12.41 24.70 -3.77
N GLU A 50 -11.49 25.64 -3.94
CA GLU A 50 -10.11 25.36 -4.32
C GLU A 50 -9.39 24.53 -3.25
N ALA A 51 -9.49 24.93 -1.98
CA ALA A 51 -8.90 24.21 -0.86
C ALA A 51 -9.44 22.77 -0.75
N MET A 52 -10.75 22.56 -0.96
CA MET A 52 -11.36 21.23 -0.93
C MET A 52 -10.73 20.28 -1.97
N LYS A 53 -10.51 20.76 -3.20
CA LYS A 53 -9.83 19.98 -4.25
C LYS A 53 -8.42 19.58 -3.80
N ARG A 54 -7.64 20.56 -3.33
CA ARG A 54 -6.27 20.35 -2.88
C ARG A 54 -6.19 19.36 -1.72
N ILE A 55 -7.07 19.48 -0.73
CA ILE A 55 -7.13 18.58 0.44
C ILE A 55 -7.45 17.15 -0.01
N ASN A 56 -8.37 16.96 -0.95
CA ASN A 56 -8.71 15.62 -1.46
C ASN A 56 -7.52 14.95 -2.16
N GLU A 57 -6.75 15.70 -2.95
CA GLU A 57 -5.52 15.19 -3.58
C GLU A 57 -4.48 14.74 -2.54
N ILE A 58 -4.28 15.54 -1.47
CA ILE A 58 -3.37 15.19 -0.38
C ILE A 58 -3.85 13.91 0.31
N ARG A 59 -5.15 13.83 0.63
CA ARG A 59 -5.75 12.65 1.26
C ARG A 59 -5.52 11.40 0.42
N GLN A 60 -5.81 11.44 -0.87
CA GLN A 60 -5.60 10.29 -1.76
C GLN A 60 -4.12 9.88 -1.84
N LYS A 61 -3.19 10.84 -1.89
CA LYS A 61 -1.75 10.56 -1.85
C LYS A 61 -1.35 9.86 -0.55
N ARG A 62 -1.82 10.34 0.60
CA ARG A 62 -1.53 9.74 1.92
C ARG A 62 -2.16 8.35 2.07
N GLU A 63 -3.40 8.16 1.64
CA GLU A 63 -4.08 6.85 1.64
C GLU A 63 -3.31 5.83 0.79
N ARG A 64 -2.81 6.25 -0.38
CA ARG A 64 -1.97 5.39 -1.24
C ARG A 64 -0.68 4.98 -0.53
N VAL A 65 -0.02 5.91 0.16
CA VAL A 65 1.19 5.62 0.95
C VAL A 65 0.87 4.64 2.09
N PHE A 66 -0.23 4.85 2.80
CA PHE A 66 -0.69 3.94 3.86
C PHE A 66 -0.91 2.52 3.33
N TYR A 67 -1.58 2.39 2.18
CA TYR A 67 -1.77 1.10 1.51
C TYR A 67 -0.44 0.43 1.17
N LYS A 68 0.50 1.17 0.55
CA LYS A 68 1.82 0.65 0.19
C LYS A 68 2.59 0.15 1.41
N LYS A 69 2.61 0.92 2.50
CA LYS A 69 3.25 0.52 3.76
C LYS A 69 2.65 -0.77 4.33
N ARG A 70 1.32 -0.87 4.33
CA ARG A 70 0.62 -2.08 4.81
C ARG A 70 0.95 -3.31 3.97
N MET A 71 1.13 -3.15 2.65
CA MET A 71 1.36 -4.27 1.73
C MET A 71 2.85 -4.61 1.50
N ALA A 72 3.77 -3.82 2.02
CA ALA A 72 5.21 -3.95 1.74
C ALA A 72 5.82 -5.32 2.09
N GLY A 73 5.25 -6.04 3.06
CA GLY A 73 5.73 -7.37 3.48
C GLY A 73 5.14 -8.56 2.71
N ASN A 74 4.12 -8.35 1.87
CA ASN A 74 3.42 -9.47 1.21
C ASN A 74 4.32 -10.20 0.22
N ARG A 75 5.12 -9.46 -0.56
CA ARG A 75 6.02 -10.04 -1.57
C ARG A 75 7.08 -10.98 -0.96
N LEU A 76 7.58 -10.65 0.23
CA LEU A 76 8.54 -11.49 0.94
C LEU A 76 7.88 -12.78 1.43
N ARG A 77 6.69 -12.68 2.05
CA ARG A 77 5.92 -13.86 2.48
C ARG A 77 5.54 -14.75 1.30
N GLU A 78 5.12 -14.16 0.19
CA GLU A 78 4.80 -14.89 -1.04
C GLU A 78 6.03 -15.63 -1.57
N ARG A 79 7.20 -14.99 -1.60
CA ARG A 79 8.45 -15.65 -2.02
C ARG A 79 8.81 -16.82 -1.11
N GLU A 80 8.66 -16.67 0.20
CA GLU A 80 8.92 -17.75 1.18
C GLU A 80 7.94 -18.92 1.01
N LEU A 81 6.64 -18.62 0.84
CA LEU A 81 5.63 -19.64 0.56
C LEU A 81 5.91 -20.37 -0.76
N ASN A 82 6.29 -19.65 -1.81
CA ASN A 82 6.64 -20.23 -3.10
C ASN A 82 7.87 -21.14 -3.00
N ARG A 83 8.89 -20.72 -2.22
CA ARG A 83 10.07 -21.55 -1.95
C ARG A 83 9.67 -22.87 -1.27
N LYS A 84 8.86 -22.77 -0.20
CA LYS A 84 8.36 -23.94 0.52
C LYS A 84 7.52 -24.85 -0.38
N LEU A 85 6.69 -24.27 -1.25
CA LEU A 85 5.87 -25.01 -2.21
C LEU A 85 6.76 -25.85 -3.14
N VAL A 86 7.78 -25.23 -3.74
CA VAL A 86 8.73 -25.91 -4.64
C VAL A 86 9.50 -27.03 -3.91
N GLU A 87 9.90 -26.81 -2.66
CA GLU A 87 10.57 -27.84 -1.85
C GLU A 87 9.67 -29.05 -1.60
N THR A 88 8.40 -28.83 -1.26
CA THR A 88 7.43 -29.91 -0.97
C THR A 88 6.91 -30.62 -2.23
N GLN A 89 6.70 -29.89 -3.32
CA GLN A 89 6.10 -30.38 -4.56
C GLN A 89 7.11 -30.47 -5.70
N SER A 90 8.38 -30.74 -5.37
CA SER A 90 9.48 -30.83 -6.34
C SER A 90 9.24 -31.87 -7.45
N HIS A 91 8.46 -32.91 -7.16
CA HIS A 91 8.11 -33.98 -8.09
C HIS A 91 7.16 -33.54 -9.23
N LEU A 92 6.42 -32.44 -9.07
CA LEU A 92 5.57 -31.89 -10.13
C LEU A 92 6.36 -31.13 -11.19
N LEU A 93 7.65 -30.83 -10.92
CA LEU A 93 8.49 -30.11 -11.86
C LEU A 93 9.04 -31.05 -12.93
N PRO A 94 9.02 -30.63 -14.21
CA PRO A 94 9.65 -31.40 -15.28
C PRO A 94 11.17 -31.51 -15.02
N GLN A 95 11.72 -32.68 -15.29
CA GLN A 95 13.17 -32.90 -15.18
C GLN A 95 13.87 -32.11 -16.28
N MET A 96 14.60 -31.06 -15.90
CA MET A 96 15.43 -30.27 -16.82
C MET A 96 16.84 -30.85 -16.90
N SER A 97 17.40 -30.91 -18.12
CA SER A 97 18.81 -31.22 -18.35
C SER A 97 19.73 -30.23 -17.62
N GLY A 98 20.88 -30.72 -17.12
CA GLY A 98 21.84 -29.91 -16.37
C GLY A 98 22.38 -28.71 -17.14
N SER A 99 22.52 -28.83 -18.47
CA SER A 99 22.93 -27.71 -19.34
C SER A 99 21.87 -26.60 -19.40
N MET A 100 20.58 -26.98 -19.46
CA MET A 100 19.47 -26.01 -19.42
C MET A 100 19.35 -25.33 -18.06
N LYS A 101 19.59 -26.04 -16.96
CA LYS A 101 19.62 -25.43 -15.61
C LYS A 101 20.71 -24.38 -15.48
N LYS A 102 21.92 -24.66 -15.99
CA LYS A 102 23.03 -23.69 -16.02
C LYS A 102 22.67 -22.44 -16.83
N ARG A 103 22.13 -22.61 -18.04
CA ARG A 103 21.72 -21.48 -18.89
C ARG A 103 20.66 -20.60 -18.23
N LEU A 104 19.62 -21.20 -17.64
CA LEU A 104 18.58 -20.44 -16.93
C LEU A 104 19.13 -19.70 -15.69
N ALA A 105 20.11 -20.27 -14.99
CA ALA A 105 20.73 -19.62 -13.84
C ALA A 105 21.56 -18.40 -14.26
N GLU A 106 22.29 -18.49 -15.36
CA GLU A 106 23.02 -17.37 -15.96
C GLU A 106 22.08 -16.27 -16.47
N GLU A 107 20.96 -16.64 -17.11
CA GLU A 107 19.91 -15.71 -17.53
C GLU A 107 19.26 -14.99 -16.33
N ALA A 108 18.99 -15.72 -15.23
CA ALA A 108 18.41 -15.15 -14.02
C ALA A 108 19.37 -14.20 -13.28
N LEU A 109 20.68 -14.41 -13.38
CA LEU A 109 21.70 -13.50 -12.85
C LEU A 109 21.79 -12.19 -13.65
N ASN A 110 21.51 -12.26 -14.95
CA ASN A 110 21.55 -11.11 -15.85
C ASN A 110 20.25 -10.29 -15.86
N ASP A 111 19.17 -10.77 -15.22
CA ASP A 111 17.88 -10.07 -15.21
C ASP A 111 17.88 -8.90 -14.19
N PRO A 112 17.87 -7.63 -14.64
CA PRO A 112 17.98 -6.46 -13.77
C PRO A 112 16.73 -6.21 -12.91
N GLN A 113 15.65 -6.97 -13.12
CA GLN A 113 14.37 -6.75 -12.45
C GLN A 113 14.32 -7.25 -10.99
N LEU A 114 15.27 -8.11 -10.58
CA LEU A 114 15.34 -8.65 -9.21
C LEU A 114 15.89 -7.65 -8.18
N ASP A 115 16.67 -6.66 -8.63
CA ASP A 115 17.48 -5.76 -7.78
C ASP A 115 16.77 -4.45 -7.39
N VAL A 116 15.78 -4.01 -8.17
CA VAL A 116 15.19 -2.66 -8.05
C VAL A 116 14.59 -2.36 -6.67
N ILE A 117 14.05 -3.39 -5.99
CA ILE A 117 13.37 -3.23 -4.69
C ILE A 117 14.36 -3.21 -3.51
N ASP A 118 15.51 -3.85 -3.64
CA ASP A 118 16.59 -3.76 -2.64
C ASP A 118 17.42 -2.49 -2.82
N GLN A 119 17.70 -2.11 -4.08
CA GLN A 119 18.37 -0.85 -4.44
C GLN A 119 17.61 0.38 -3.90
N THR A 120 16.28 0.40 -4.01
CA THR A 120 15.44 1.49 -3.49
C THR A 120 15.40 1.55 -1.96
N LYS A 121 15.40 0.40 -1.27
CA LYS A 121 15.55 0.33 0.19
C LYS A 121 16.91 0.84 0.65
N LYS A 122 17.99 0.43 -0.02
CA LYS A 122 19.37 0.88 0.25
C LYS A 122 19.50 2.40 0.08
N ARG A 123 18.94 2.95 -1.00
CA ARG A 123 18.94 4.39 -1.30
C ARG A 123 18.13 5.21 -0.29
N LEU A 124 17.01 4.66 0.22
CA LEU A 124 16.20 5.30 1.26
C LEU A 124 16.89 5.28 2.62
N ALA A 125 17.62 4.20 2.95
CA ALA A 125 18.38 4.07 4.19
C ALA A 125 19.57 5.04 4.24
N LEU A 126 20.32 5.18 3.13
CA LEU A 126 21.44 6.13 3.01
C LEU A 126 21.00 7.60 3.16
N LYS A 127 19.79 7.95 2.72
CA LYS A 127 19.24 9.31 2.80
C LYS A 127 18.75 9.75 4.18
N VAL A 128 18.64 8.81 5.13
CA VAL A 128 18.21 9.07 6.52
C VAL A 128 19.42 9.21 7.47
N VAL A 129 20.61 8.82 7.00
CA VAL A 129 21.87 8.86 7.77
C VAL A 129 22.69 10.13 7.48
N THR A 130 22.25 10.97 6.53
CA THR A 130 22.83 12.29 6.23
C THR A 130 21.93 13.39 6.78
#